data_AF-A0A7S9S629-F1
#
_entry.id   AF-A0A7S9S629-F1
#
_cell.length_a   1.000
_cell.length_b   1.000
_cell.length_c   1.000
_cell.angle_alpha   90.00
_cell.angle_beta   90.00
_cell.angle_gamma   90.00
#
_symmetry.space_group_name_H-M   'P 1'
#
loop_
_entity.id
_entity.type
_entity.pdbx_description
1 polymer ?
#
loop_
_entity_poly.entity_id
_entity_poly.type
_entity_poly.pdbx_seq_one_letter_code
_entity_poly.pdbx_strand_id
1 'polypeptide(L)'
;MKNGFLKFLIIIAGVAFLLICLRILVYFFGKYYVDAVAALIILTNVYYIIKNGIKKSDFRKKNFKTMDVTIGGVSLVQAIFVFIMWVGYNATRG
;
A
#
# COMPACT_ATOMS: atom_id res chain seq x y z
N MET A 1 0.25 -18.31 30.44
CA MET A 1 -1.02 -18.18 29.68
C MET A 1 -1.44 -16.73 29.35
N LYS A 2 -1.00 -15.68 30.08
CA LYS A 2 -1.41 -14.27 29.81
C LYS A 2 -1.04 -13.73 28.41
N ASN A 3 0.12 -14.09 27.86
CA ASN A 3 0.60 -13.50 26.60
C ASN A 3 -0.14 -14.03 25.36
N GLY A 4 -0.70 -15.25 25.41
CA GLY A 4 -1.44 -15.83 24.30
C GLY A 4 -2.83 -15.19 24.13
N PHE A 5 -3.54 -15.00 25.25
CA PHE A 5 -4.85 -14.35 25.25
C PHE A 5 -4.78 -12.88 24.83
N LEU A 6 -3.75 -12.15 25.29
CA LEU A 6 -3.53 -10.77 24.87
C LEU A 6 -3.24 -10.65 23.36
N LYS A 7 -2.40 -11.54 22.82
CA LYS A 7 -2.13 -11.61 21.37
C LYS A 7 -3.40 -11.89 20.56
N PHE A 8 -4.24 -12.79 21.05
CA PHE A 8 -5.52 -13.11 20.40
C PHE A 8 -6.47 -11.91 20.36
N LEU A 9 -6.60 -11.18 21.46
CA LEU A 9 -7.40 -9.95 21.51
C LEU A 9 -6.88 -8.86 20.57
N ILE A 10 -5.55 -8.70 20.47
CA ILE A 10 -4.94 -7.74 19.54
C ILE A 10 -5.27 -8.10 18.08
N ILE A 11 -5.20 -9.37 17.73
CA ILE A 11 -5.54 -9.84 16.38
C ILE A 11 -7.01 -9.56 16.07
N ILE A 12 -7.93 -9.89 17.00
CA ILE A 12 -9.36 -9.63 16.82
C ILE A 12 -9.64 -8.13 16.68
N ALA A 13 -9.02 -7.30 17.52
CA ALA A 13 -9.17 -5.85 17.44
C ALA A 13 -8.65 -5.31 16.10
N GLY A 14 -7.52 -5.83 15.61
CA GLY A 14 -6.98 -5.50 14.29
C GLY A 14 -7.91 -5.87 13.15
N VAL A 15 -8.49 -7.08 13.18
CA VAL A 15 -9.46 -7.54 12.17
C VAL A 15 -10.74 -6.71 12.20
N ALA A 16 -11.28 -6.43 13.39
CA ALA A 16 -12.48 -5.61 13.54
C ALA A 16 -12.24 -4.19 13.00
N PHE A 17 -11.10 -3.59 13.31
CA PHE A 17 -10.72 -2.27 12.80
C PHE A 17 -10.62 -2.27 11.26
N LEU A 18 -9.95 -3.27 10.66
CA LEU A 18 -9.86 -3.43 9.22
C LEU A 18 -11.23 -3.53 8.54
N LEU A 19 -12.17 -4.28 9.11
CA LEU A 19 -13.53 -4.42 8.59
C LEU A 19 -14.32 -3.10 8.67
N ILE A 20 -14.14 -2.33 9.73
CA ILE A 20 -14.77 -1.00 9.88
C ILE A 20 -14.20 -0.04 8.83
N CYS A 21 -12.88 0.00 8.65
CA CYS A 21 -12.24 0.81 7.61
C CYS A 21 -12.75 0.44 6.21
N LEU A 22 -12.88 -0.86 5.92
CA LEU A 22 -13.43 -1.32 4.64
C LEU A 22 -14.87 -0.84 4.44
N ARG A 23 -15.73 -0.95 5.46
CA ARG A 23 -17.12 -0.45 5.40
C ARG A 23 -17.19 1.04 5.11
N ILE A 24 -16.37 1.84 5.79
CA ILE A 24 -16.32 3.29 5.57
C ILE A 24 -15.91 3.57 4.12
N LEU A 25 -14.91 2.86 3.62
CA LEU A 25 -14.44 3.05 2.26
C LEU A 25 -15.49 2.68 1.20
N VAL A 26 -16.19 1.56 1.38
CA VAL A 26 -17.32 1.15 0.54
C VAL A 26 -18.47 2.15 0.63
N TYR A 27 -18.71 2.72 1.81
CA TYR A 27 -19.75 3.74 2.01
C TYR A 27 -19.46 5.03 1.23
N PHE A 28 -18.22 5.53 1.27
CA PHE A 28 -17.84 6.77 0.58
C PHE A 28 -17.65 6.60 -0.94
N PHE A 29 -17.04 5.50 -1.37
CA PHE A 29 -16.61 5.31 -2.76
C PHE A 29 -17.46 4.28 -3.53
N GLY A 30 -18.42 3.63 -2.87
CA GLY A 30 -19.34 2.68 -3.51
C GLY A 30 -18.57 1.54 -4.19
N LYS A 31 -18.89 1.27 -5.47
CA LYS A 31 -18.22 0.25 -6.28
C LYS A 31 -16.76 0.59 -6.63
N TYR A 32 -16.36 1.84 -6.48
CA TYR A 32 -15.03 2.36 -6.81
C TYR A 32 -14.09 2.39 -5.59
N TYR A 33 -14.47 1.76 -4.47
CA TYR A 33 -13.64 1.73 -3.25
C TYR A 33 -12.26 1.12 -3.51
N VAL A 34 -12.15 0.13 -4.40
CA VAL A 34 -10.88 -0.48 -4.79
C VAL A 34 -9.98 0.52 -5.51
N ASP A 35 -10.57 1.36 -6.37
CA ASP A 35 -9.85 2.43 -7.07
C ASP A 35 -9.36 3.49 -6.08
N ALA A 36 -10.16 3.82 -5.07
CA ALA A 36 -9.77 4.74 -4.00
C ALA A 36 -8.62 4.20 -3.15
N VAL A 37 -8.60 2.91 -2.79
CA VAL A 37 -7.45 2.28 -2.10
C VAL A 37 -6.19 2.37 -2.97
N ALA A 38 -6.30 1.99 -4.24
CA ALA A 38 -5.17 2.00 -5.16
C ALA A 38 -4.58 3.41 -5.30
N ALA A 39 -5.44 4.42 -5.47
CA ALA A 39 -5.03 5.81 -5.53
C ALA A 39 -4.34 6.27 -4.23
N LEU A 40 -4.87 5.91 -3.06
CA LEU A 40 -4.26 6.23 -1.76
C LEU A 40 -2.87 5.61 -1.59
N ILE A 41 -2.69 4.35 -2.01
CA ILE A 41 -1.40 3.68 -1.94
C ILE A 41 -0.40 4.32 -2.91
N ILE A 42 -0.82 4.59 -4.16
CA ILE A 42 0.04 5.26 -5.15
C ILE A 42 0.43 6.65 -4.65
N LEU A 43 -0.52 7.44 -4.15
CA LEU A 43 -0.28 8.78 -3.63
C LEU A 43 0.69 8.77 -2.45
N THR A 44 0.53 7.83 -1.53
CA THR A 44 1.43 7.66 -0.37
C THR A 44 2.84 7.32 -0.83
N ASN A 45 2.99 6.41 -1.79
CA ASN A 45 4.29 6.06 -2.35
C ASN A 45 4.95 7.24 -3.09
N VAL A 46 4.19 7.99 -3.89
CA VAL A 46 4.67 9.21 -4.55
C VAL A 46 5.08 10.26 -3.52
N TYR A 47 4.30 10.47 -2.46
CA TYR A 47 4.65 11.36 -1.36
C TYR A 47 5.97 10.94 -0.69
N TYR A 48 6.17 9.64 -0.44
CA TYR A 48 7.43 9.13 0.11
C TYR A 48 8.62 9.33 -0.83
N ILE A 49 8.44 9.16 -2.14
CA ILE A 49 9.47 9.42 -3.15
C ILE A 49 9.87 10.90 -3.13
N ILE A 50 8.90 11.81 -3.12
CA ILE A 50 9.13 13.26 -3.07
C ILE A 50 9.80 13.67 -1.75
N LYS A 51 9.26 13.22 -0.61
CA LYS A 51 9.75 13.57 0.72
C LYS A 51 11.19 13.11 0.95
N ASN A 52 11.54 11.92 0.47
CA ASN A 52 12.90 11.38 0.59
C ASN A 52 13.83 11.86 -0.54
N GLY A 53 13.37 12.76 -1.41
CA GLY A 53 14.18 13.34 -2.48
C GLY A 53 14.68 12.31 -3.50
N ILE A 54 13.94 11.21 -3.68
CA ILE A 54 14.34 10.12 -4.58
C ILE A 54 14.19 10.59 -6.02
N LYS A 55 15.31 10.68 -6.73
CA LYS A 55 15.37 11.17 -8.11
C LYS A 55 15.28 10.01 -9.08
N LYS A 56 14.84 10.29 -10.32
CA LYS A 56 14.83 9.32 -11.42
C LYS A 56 16.21 8.66 -11.64
N SER A 57 17.29 9.41 -11.37
CA SER A 57 18.67 8.95 -11.45
C SER A 57 19.01 7.83 -10.46
N ASP A 58 18.30 7.76 -9.34
CA ASP A 58 18.58 6.82 -8.25
C ASP A 58 18.08 5.41 -8.63
N PHE A 59 17.09 5.33 -9.51
CA PHE A 59 16.59 4.08 -10.09
C PHE A 59 17.47 3.48 -11.21
N ARG A 60 18.70 3.99 -11.42
CA ARG A 60 19.65 3.37 -12.34
C ARG A 60 20.18 2.06 -11.76
N LYS A 61 20.35 1.04 -12.62
CA LYS A 61 20.87 -0.29 -12.27
C LYS A 61 22.18 -0.28 -11.45
N LYS A 62 23.03 0.75 -11.64
CA LYS A 62 24.29 0.95 -10.90
C LYS A 62 24.07 1.44 -9.46
N ASN A 63 23.02 2.22 -9.23
CA ASN A 63 22.67 2.81 -7.94
C ASN A 63 21.80 1.87 -7.09
N PHE A 64 21.05 0.93 -7.69
CA PHE A 64 20.30 -0.10 -6.96
C PHE A 64 21.15 -0.96 -6.00
N LYS A 65 22.47 -1.08 -6.26
CA LYS A 65 23.40 -1.80 -5.38
C LYS A 65 23.82 -1.01 -4.14
N THR A 66 23.66 0.31 -4.15
CA THR A 66 24.17 1.24 -3.12
C THR A 66 23.08 2.15 -2.55
N MET A 67 21.88 2.14 -3.11
CA MET A 67 20.72 2.88 -2.62
C MET A 67 20.26 2.23 -1.32
N ASP A 68 19.98 3.02 -0.28
CA ASP A 68 19.29 2.55 0.92
C ASP A 68 17.93 1.97 0.50
N VAL A 69 17.91 0.66 0.26
CA VAL A 69 16.76 -0.15 -0.16
C VAL A 69 15.63 -0.11 0.88
N THR A 70 15.84 0.57 2.00
CA THR A 70 15.06 0.44 3.22
C THR A 70 13.65 1.00 3.09
N ILE A 71 13.41 2.06 2.31
CA ILE A 71 12.08 2.71 2.24
C ILE A 71 11.68 3.10 0.82
N GLY A 72 12.61 3.72 0.06
CA GLY A 72 12.32 4.28 -1.26
C GLY A 72 12.22 3.27 -2.41
N GLY A 73 13.03 2.21 -2.36
CA GLY A 73 12.94 1.11 -3.31
C GLY A 73 11.69 0.26 -3.09
N VAL A 74 11.36 -0.01 -1.81
CA VAL A 74 10.16 -0.76 -1.41
C VAL A 74 8.90 -0.03 -1.83
N SER A 75 8.82 1.30 -1.63
CA SER A 75 7.66 2.10 -2.03
C SER A 75 7.43 2.08 -3.54
N LEU A 76 8.50 2.12 -4.35
CA LEU A 76 8.39 2.05 -5.81
C LEU A 76 7.90 0.67 -6.27
N VAL A 77 8.50 -0.42 -5.76
CA VAL A 77 8.08 -1.78 -6.09
C VAL A 77 6.63 -2.02 -5.67
N GLN A 78 6.25 -1.54 -4.49
CA GLN A 78 4.87 -1.63 -4.00
C GLN A 78 3.90 -0.82 -4.87
N ALA A 79 4.26 0.39 -5.30
CA ALA A 79 3.44 1.19 -6.21
C ALA A 79 3.24 0.49 -7.55
N ILE A 80 4.30 -0.08 -8.14
CA ILE A 80 4.22 -0.83 -9.41
C ILE A 80 3.33 -2.07 -9.25
N PHE A 81 3.49 -2.82 -8.16
CA PHE A 81 2.70 -4.02 -7.91
C PHE A 81 1.21 -3.70 -7.75
N VAL A 82 0.89 -2.68 -6.94
CA VAL A 82 -0.50 -2.22 -6.75
C VAL A 82 -1.09 -1.68 -8.04
N PHE A 83 -0.31 -0.99 -8.87
CA PHE A 83 -0.75 -0.53 -10.18
C PHE A 83 -1.10 -1.69 -11.11
N ILE A 84 -0.28 -2.73 -11.19
CA ILE A 84 -0.55 -3.94 -12.01
C ILE A 84 -1.83 -4.64 -11.52
N MET A 85 -1.98 -4.84 -10.21
CA MET A 85 -3.19 -5.46 -9.66
C MET A 85 -4.44 -4.62 -9.91
N TRP A 86 -4.33 -3.29 -9.83
CA TRP A 86 -5.42 -2.37 -10.10
C TRP A 86 -5.86 -2.40 -11.57
N VAL A 87 -4.91 -2.37 -12.51
CA VAL A 87 -5.19 -2.50 -13.95
C VAL A 87 -5.82 -3.86 -14.26
N GLY A 88 -5.28 -4.95 -13.69
CA GLY A 88 -5.84 -6.29 -13.84
C GLY A 88 -7.27 -6.41 -13.31
N TYR A 89 -7.53 -5.86 -12.11
CA TYR A 89 -8.86 -5.82 -11.51
C TYR A 89 -9.87 -5.10 -12.40
N ASN A 90 -9.51 -3.92 -12.90
CA ASN A 90 -10.38 -3.14 -13.81
C ASN A 90 -10.57 -3.84 -15.16
N ALA A 91 -9.55 -4.51 -15.70
CA ALA A 91 -9.66 -5.30 -16.92
C ALA A 91 -10.60 -6.51 -16.77
N THR A 92 -10.66 -7.14 -15.59
CA THR A 92 -11.58 -8.26 -15.31
C THR A 92 -13.00 -7.83 -14.96
N ARG A 93 -13.24 -6.54 -14.74
CA ARG A 93 -14.58 -5.96 -14.50
C ARG A 93 -15.25 -5.42 -15.77
N GLY A 94 -14.51 -5.38 -16.88
CA GLY A 94 -14.99 -5.01 -18.22
C GLY A 94 -15.77 -6.11 -18.90
#